data_AF-A0A2H0B7P3-F1
#
_entry.id   AF-A0A2H0B7P3-F1
#
_cell.length_a   1.000
_cell.length_b   1.000
_cell.length_c   1.000
_cell.angle_alpha   90.00
_cell.angle_beta   90.00
_cell.angle_gamma   90.00
#
_symmetry.space_group_name_H-M   'P 1'
#
loop_
_entity.id
_entity.type
_entity.pdbx_description
1 polymer ?
#
loop_
_entity_poly.entity_id
_entity_poly.type
_entity_poly.pdbx_seq_one_letter_code
_entity_poly.pdbx_strand_id
1 'polypeptide(L)'
;MQMKLFILTFDFFRDRYPDTPYSIASVLASIKKNPELYNLQTEHESINLSVLHEKYKNDSTQIEKNAFLAAKKVVIEKCWDSNYLAIGITAWSEVYIKKLLPFLKNNFKGKLIAGGYEVTAIDDNKRRISWVSFLYKRIFGNCYW
;
A
#
# COMPACT_ATOMS: atom_id res chain seq x y z
N MET A 1 -0.77 17.48 18.55
CA MET A 1 -1.62 16.41 18.01
C MET A 1 -0.71 15.35 17.42
N GLN A 2 -0.82 14.09 17.83
CA GLN A 2 0.03 13.01 17.32
C GLN A 2 -0.37 12.67 15.88
N MET A 3 0.59 12.56 14.97
CA MET A 3 0.31 12.18 13.58
C MET A 3 0.36 10.66 13.46
N LYS A 4 -0.50 10.09 12.61
CA LYS A 4 -0.56 8.65 12.35
C LYS A 4 -0.32 8.36 10.88
N LEU A 5 0.63 7.46 10.61
CA LEU A 5 0.89 6.86 9.31
C LEU A 5 0.54 5.37 9.36
N PHE A 6 -0.43 4.97 8.54
CA PHE A 6 -0.71 3.56 8.31
C PHE A 6 -0.05 3.11 7.01
N ILE A 7 0.59 1.95 7.01
CA ILE A 7 1.22 1.34 5.84
C ILE A 7 0.47 0.06 5.49
N LEU A 8 -0.13 0.02 4.29
CA LEU A 8 -0.81 -1.15 3.76
C LEU A 8 0.01 -1.77 2.62
N THR A 9 0.17 -3.08 2.66
CA THR A 9 0.94 -3.85 1.67
C THR A 9 0.20 -5.12 1.26
N PHE A 10 0.68 -5.77 0.19
CA PHE A 10 0.13 -7.02 -0.32
C PHE A 10 1.30 -7.96 -0.64
N ASP A 11 1.56 -8.91 0.25
CA ASP A 11 2.79 -9.69 0.24
C ASP A 11 2.53 -11.18 0.26
N PHE A 12 3.52 -11.93 -0.25
CA PHE A 12 3.58 -13.38 -0.14
C PHE A 12 4.49 -13.74 1.03
N PHE A 13 3.88 -14.17 2.13
CA PHE A 13 4.63 -14.67 3.28
C PHE A 13 4.89 -16.16 3.17
N ARG A 14 6.02 -16.58 3.73
CA ARG A 14 6.34 -17.99 3.96
C ARG A 14 6.07 -18.29 5.41
N ASP A 15 5.61 -19.51 5.70
CA ASP A 15 5.47 -19.96 7.08
C ASP A 15 6.78 -19.77 7.85
N ARG A 16 6.65 -19.27 9.09
CA ARG A 16 7.76 -19.00 10.04
C ARG A 16 8.65 -17.80 9.71
N TYR A 17 8.32 -16.99 8.70
CA TYR A 17 8.98 -15.70 8.46
C TYR A 17 8.15 -14.56 9.07
N PRO A 18 8.79 -13.44 9.48
CA PRO A 18 8.06 -12.25 9.91
C PRO A 18 7.15 -11.71 8.82
N ASP A 19 5.96 -11.27 9.21
CA ASP A 19 4.95 -10.69 8.30
C ASP A 19 5.24 -9.24 7.89
N THR A 20 6.37 -8.66 8.35
CA THR A 20 6.83 -7.34 7.94
C THR A 20 7.89 -7.46 6.85
N PRO A 21 7.62 -7.00 5.61
CA PRO A 21 8.62 -6.98 4.55
C PRO A 21 9.82 -6.12 4.93
N TYR A 22 11.02 -6.52 4.47
CA TYR A 22 12.27 -5.81 4.78
C TYR A 22 12.25 -4.34 4.34
N SER A 23 11.62 -4.03 3.21
CA SER A 23 11.41 -2.67 2.73
C SER A 23 10.61 -1.83 3.73
N ILE A 24 9.56 -2.39 4.31
CA ILE A 24 8.75 -1.72 5.32
C ILE A 24 9.51 -1.59 6.64
N ALA A 25 10.19 -2.65 7.08
CA ALA A 25 11.03 -2.59 8.27
C ALA A 25 12.09 -1.48 8.18
N SER A 26 12.68 -1.29 7.00
CA SER A 26 13.65 -0.23 6.73
C SER A 26 13.03 1.17 6.82
N VAL A 27 11.83 1.36 6.27
CA VAL A 27 11.07 2.62 6.37
C VAL A 27 10.72 2.93 7.83
N LEU A 28 10.18 1.96 8.57
CA LEU A 28 9.83 2.12 9.98
C LEU A 28 11.05 2.44 10.84
N ALA A 29 12.18 1.77 10.62
CA ALA A 29 13.44 2.07 11.30
C ALA A 29 13.94 3.48 11.00
N SER A 30 13.78 3.95 9.76
CA SER A 30 14.21 5.29 9.34
C SER A 30 13.35 6.38 9.98
N ILE A 31 12.03 6.18 10.04
CA ILE A 31 11.10 7.08 10.75
C ILE A 31 11.47 7.16 12.22
N LYS A 32 11.66 6.02 12.89
CA LYS A 32 12.00 5.95 14.31
C LYS A 32 13.31 6.66 14.66
N LYS A 33 14.28 6.66 13.75
CA LYS A 33 15.59 7.31 13.94
C LYS A 33 15.58 8.79 13.58
N ASN A 34 14.54 9.31 12.94
CA ASN A 34 14.46 10.71 12.54
C ASN A 34 13.79 11.56 13.63
N PRO A 35 14.52 12.48 14.29
CA PRO A 35 13.96 13.34 15.35
C PRO A 35 12.78 14.21 14.88
N GLU A 36 12.75 14.61 13.61
CA GLU A 36 11.66 15.41 13.04
C GLU A 36 10.34 14.64 12.96
N LEU A 37 10.41 13.31 12.99
CA LEU A 37 9.26 12.41 12.88
C LEU A 37 8.89 11.74 14.20
N TYR A 38 9.45 12.16 15.34
CA TYR A 38 9.17 11.59 16.66
C TYR A 38 7.66 11.54 17.00
N ASN A 39 6.88 12.52 16.54
CA ASN A 39 5.44 12.58 16.77
C ASN A 39 4.60 11.72 15.80
N LEU A 40 5.24 10.98 14.88
CA LEU A 40 4.58 10.11 13.91
C LEU A 40 4.47 8.69 14.47
N GLN A 41 3.26 8.30 14.86
CA GLN A 41 2.93 6.90 15.12
C GLN A 41 2.81 6.16 13.79
N THR A 42 3.40 4.98 13.73
CA THR A 42 3.39 4.13 12.53
C THR A 42 2.76 2.78 12.83
N GLU A 43 1.92 2.32 11.90
CA GLU A 43 1.33 0.99 11.90
C GLU A 43 1.49 0.36 10.51
N HIS A 44 1.63 -0.96 10.46
CA HIS A 44 1.78 -1.70 9.22
C HIS A 44 0.86 -2.91 9.22
N GLU A 45 0.18 -3.13 8.11
CA GLU A 45 -0.57 -4.34 7.84
C GLU A 45 -0.26 -4.82 6.42
N SER A 46 -0.18 -6.14 6.25
CA SER A 46 -0.06 -6.75 4.94
C SER A 46 -1.20 -7.72 4.68
N ILE A 47 -1.76 -7.63 3.49
CA ILE A 47 -2.69 -8.63 2.98
C ILE A 47 -1.88 -9.82 2.49
N ASN A 48 -1.95 -10.93 3.23
CA ASN A 48 -1.23 -12.17 2.91
C ASN A 48 -1.81 -12.84 1.66
N LEU A 49 -1.12 -12.67 0.53
CA LEU A 49 -1.51 -13.26 -0.74
C LEU A 49 -1.23 -14.76 -0.82
N SER A 50 -0.24 -15.27 -0.07
CA SER A 50 0.07 -16.72 -0.03
C SER A 50 -1.14 -17.53 0.41
N VAL A 51 -1.82 -17.09 1.47
CA VAL A 51 -3.03 -17.74 2.00
C VAL A 51 -4.17 -17.74 0.98
N LEU A 52 -4.36 -16.62 0.26
CA LEU A 52 -5.40 -16.52 -0.75
C LEU A 52 -5.10 -17.43 -1.95
N HIS A 53 -3.85 -17.45 -2.41
CA HIS A 53 -3.42 -18.31 -3.52
C HIS A 53 -3.51 -19.80 -3.17
N GLU A 54 -3.17 -20.17 -1.93
CA GLU A 54 -3.31 -21.55 -1.45
C GLU A 54 -4.79 -21.96 -1.32
N LYS A 55 -5.66 -21.05 -0.87
CA LYS A 55 -7.08 -21.35 -0.68
C LYS A 55 -7.83 -21.49 -2.00
N TYR A 56 -7.53 -20.64 -2.98
CA TYR A 56 -8.29 -20.53 -4.21
C TYR A 56 -7.59 -21.13 -5.43
N LYS A 57 -6.43 -21.79 -5.26
CA LYS A 57 -5.63 -22.57 -6.25
C LYS A 57 -6.16 -22.52 -7.69
N ASN A 58 -5.96 -21.38 -8.38
CA ASN A 58 -6.29 -21.07 -9.79
C ASN A 58 -7.56 -20.22 -10.06
N ASP A 59 -8.34 -19.86 -9.05
CA ASP A 59 -9.42 -18.88 -9.20
C ASP A 59 -8.90 -17.46 -8.91
N SER A 60 -8.32 -16.85 -9.94
CA SER A 60 -7.80 -15.48 -9.86
C SER A 60 -8.88 -14.46 -9.49
N THR A 61 -10.14 -14.71 -9.88
CA THR A 61 -11.26 -13.81 -9.58
C THR A 61 -11.57 -13.82 -8.08
N GLN A 62 -11.57 -14.99 -7.44
CA GLN A 62 -11.73 -15.10 -6.00
C GLN A 62 -10.54 -14.52 -5.25
N ILE A 63 -9.31 -14.73 -5.70
CA ILE A 63 -8.13 -14.11 -5.09
C ILE A 63 -8.27 -12.59 -5.11
N GLU A 64 -8.59 -12.01 -6.27
CA GLU A 64 -8.78 -10.56 -6.41
C GLU A 64 -9.89 -10.01 -5.54
N LYS A 65 -11.05 -10.68 -5.54
CA LYS A 65 -12.20 -10.25 -4.73
C LYS A 65 -11.84 -10.27 -3.24
N ASN A 66 -11.23 -11.34 -2.76
CA ASN A 66 -10.91 -11.48 -1.34
C ASN A 66 -9.75 -10.57 -0.90
N ALA A 67 -8.73 -10.37 -1.73
CA ALA A 67 -7.66 -9.41 -1.46
C ALA A 67 -8.19 -7.98 -1.35
N PHE A 68 -9.08 -7.56 -2.26
CA PHE A 68 -9.75 -6.26 -2.19
C PHE A 68 -10.61 -6.14 -0.92
N LEU A 69 -11.43 -7.15 -0.60
CA LEU A 69 -12.29 -7.12 0.59
C LEU A 69 -11.47 -7.05 1.89
N ALA A 70 -10.37 -7.80 1.97
CA ALA A 70 -9.46 -7.76 3.11
C ALA A 70 -8.82 -6.37 3.26
N ALA A 71 -8.30 -5.79 2.18
CA ALA A 71 -7.75 -4.44 2.18
C ALA A 71 -8.79 -3.39 2.57
N LYS A 72 -10.01 -3.48 2.02
CA LYS A 72 -11.12 -2.59 2.35
C LYS A 72 -11.48 -2.67 3.84
N LYS A 73 -11.53 -3.88 4.40
CA LYS A 73 -11.79 -4.10 5.83
C LYS A 73 -10.73 -3.42 6.70
N VAL A 74 -9.45 -3.65 6.41
CA VAL A 74 -8.32 -3.00 7.10
C VAL A 74 -8.45 -1.47 7.06
N VAL A 75 -8.77 -0.91 5.89
CA VAL A 75 -8.93 0.54 5.74
C VAL A 75 -10.05 1.08 6.63
N ILE A 76 -11.20 0.40 6.69
CA ILE A 76 -12.34 0.83 7.50
C ILE A 76 -12.02 0.72 9.00
N GLU A 77 -11.40 -0.39 9.42
CA GLU A 77 -11.22 -0.71 10.85
C GLU A 77 -10.00 -0.02 11.47
N LYS A 78 -8.93 0.19 10.70
CA LYS A 78 -7.63 0.63 11.23
C LYS A 78 -7.14 1.95 10.66
N CYS A 79 -7.45 2.25 9.40
CA CYS A 79 -6.88 3.42 8.75
C CYS A 79 -7.72 4.69 8.88
N TRP A 80 -8.99 4.59 9.31
CA TRP A 80 -9.94 5.70 9.18
C TRP A 80 -9.50 7.00 9.87
N ASP A 81 -8.86 6.88 11.03
CA ASP A 81 -8.38 8.01 11.83
C ASP A 81 -6.91 8.37 11.53
N SER A 82 -6.30 7.78 10.51
CA SER A 82 -4.91 8.04 10.14
C SER A 82 -4.76 9.32 9.33
N ASN A 83 -3.69 10.09 9.60
CA ASN A 83 -3.38 11.28 8.82
C ASN A 83 -2.80 10.92 7.45
N TYR A 84 -2.08 9.80 7.38
CA TYR A 84 -1.43 9.30 6.18
C TYR A 84 -1.73 7.81 6.00
N LEU A 85 -1.98 7.41 4.76
CA LEU A 85 -2.06 6.01 4.35
C LEU A 85 -1.05 5.77 3.23
N ALA A 86 0.04 5.09 3.53
CA ALA A 86 0.98 4.60 2.54
C ALA A 86 0.54 3.23 2.00
N ILE A 87 0.57 3.07 0.68
CA ILE A 87 0.24 1.81 0.00
C ILE A 87 1.47 1.34 -0.77
N GLY A 88 1.96 0.15 -0.43
CA GLY A 88 3.02 -0.53 -1.16
C GLY A 88 2.48 -1.14 -2.46
N ILE A 89 3.01 -0.69 -3.59
CA ILE A 89 2.64 -1.12 -4.93
C ILE A 89 3.72 -2.05 -5.48
N THR A 90 3.30 -3.25 -5.86
CA THR A 90 4.10 -4.28 -6.54
C THR A 90 3.34 -4.76 -7.77
N ALA A 91 4.01 -5.50 -8.67
CA ALA A 91 3.38 -6.01 -9.87
C ALA A 91 2.13 -6.87 -9.58
N TRP A 92 2.17 -7.66 -8.50
CA TRP A 92 1.06 -8.53 -8.09
C TRP A 92 -0.04 -7.79 -7.32
N SER A 93 0.21 -6.62 -6.76
CA SER A 93 -0.80 -5.88 -5.97
C SER A 93 -1.64 -4.91 -6.78
N GLU A 94 -1.22 -4.60 -8.01
CA GLU A 94 -1.79 -3.53 -8.84
C GLU A 94 -3.32 -3.67 -9.03
N VAL A 95 -3.79 -4.88 -9.30
CA VAL A 95 -5.22 -5.14 -9.58
C VAL A 95 -6.10 -4.88 -8.36
N TYR A 96 -5.62 -5.20 -7.16
CA TYR A 96 -6.35 -4.97 -5.91
C TYR A 96 -6.36 -3.48 -5.55
N ILE A 97 -5.23 -2.79 -5.76
CA ILE A 97 -5.08 -1.37 -5.51
C ILE A 97 -5.99 -0.55 -6.43
N LYS A 98 -6.06 -0.90 -7.72
CA LYS A 98 -6.99 -0.27 -8.68
C LYS A 98 -8.44 -0.31 -8.21
N LYS A 99 -8.86 -1.41 -7.59
CA LYS A 99 -10.20 -1.55 -7.00
C LYS A 99 -10.35 -0.77 -5.68
N LEU A 100 -9.29 -0.69 -4.88
CA LEU A 100 -9.28 0.01 -3.59
C LEU A 100 -9.31 1.54 -3.73
N LEU A 101 -8.69 2.09 -4.77
CA LEU A 101 -8.51 3.53 -4.93
C LEU A 101 -9.80 4.35 -5.03
N PRO A 102 -10.82 3.97 -5.83
CA PRO A 102 -12.10 4.68 -5.83
C PRO A 102 -12.76 4.69 -4.44
N PHE A 103 -12.63 3.59 -3.70
CA PHE A 103 -13.11 3.50 -2.33
C PHE A 103 -12.36 4.49 -1.43
N LEU A 104 -11.02 4.49 -1.46
CA LEU A 104 -10.21 5.42 -0.68
C LEU A 104 -10.51 6.88 -0.99
N LYS A 105 -10.62 7.25 -2.26
CA LYS A 105 -10.89 8.62 -2.68
C LYS A 105 -12.18 9.19 -2.09
N ASN A 106 -13.20 8.36 -1.95
CA ASN A 106 -14.51 8.78 -1.47
C ASN A 106 -14.65 8.73 0.05
N ASN A 107 -13.75 8.03 0.75
CA ASN A 107 -13.95 7.65 2.16
C ASN A 107 -12.79 8.07 3.07
N PHE A 108 -11.55 8.02 2.59
CA PHE A 108 -10.37 8.39 3.38
C PHE A 108 -10.08 9.89 3.26
N LYS A 109 -10.02 10.58 4.39
CA LYS A 109 -9.79 12.03 4.46
C LYS A 109 -8.32 12.43 4.62
N GLY A 110 -7.45 11.48 4.95
CA GLY A 110 -6.02 11.71 5.09
C GLY A 110 -5.29 11.78 3.75
N LYS A 111 -3.97 11.92 3.81
CA LYS A 111 -3.10 11.92 2.63
C LYS A 111 -2.76 10.48 2.23
N LEU A 112 -3.00 10.15 0.97
CA LEU A 112 -2.54 8.89 0.40
C LEU A 112 -1.07 9.03 -0.02
N ILE A 113 -0.25 8.02 0.23
CA ILE A 113 1.16 7.93 -0.20
C ILE A 113 1.29 6.65 -1.02
N ALA A 114 1.86 6.72 -2.23
CA ALA A 114 2.15 5.56 -3.04
C ALA A 114 3.66 5.28 -2.98
N GLY A 115 4.05 4.03 -2.73
CA GLY A 115 5.44 3.62 -2.72
C GLY A 115 5.61 2.20 -3.26
N GLY A 116 6.84 1.70 -3.30
CA GLY A 116 7.17 0.38 -3.83
C GLY A 116 7.90 0.44 -5.17
N TYR A 117 8.52 -0.69 -5.53
CA TYR A 117 9.44 -0.78 -6.68
C TYR A 117 8.80 -0.32 -8.00
N GLU A 118 7.54 -0.71 -8.23
CA GLU A 118 6.83 -0.37 -9.47
C GLU A 118 6.52 1.13 -9.62
N VAL A 119 6.51 1.87 -8.50
CA VAL A 119 6.36 3.34 -8.52
C VAL A 119 7.68 4.00 -8.95
N THR A 120 8.81 3.40 -8.56
CA THR A 120 10.16 3.92 -8.84
C THR A 120 10.75 3.45 -10.17
N ALA A 121 10.23 2.36 -10.75
CA ALA A 121 10.69 1.79 -12.03
C ALA A 121 10.10 2.48 -13.28
N ILE A 122 9.42 3.61 -13.10
CA ILE A 122 8.83 4.40 -14.20
C ILE A 122 9.95 5.19 -14.89
N ASP A 123 10.35 4.74 -16.08
CA ASP A 123 11.23 5.50 -16.97
C ASP A 123 10.41 6.66 -17.59
N ASP A 124 10.81 7.90 -17.31
CA ASP A 124 10.16 9.11 -17.85
C ASP A 124 10.12 9.13 -19.39
N ASN A 125 11.02 8.40 -20.06
CA ASN A 125 11.11 8.35 -21.52
C ASN A 125 10.47 7.11 -22.15
N LYS A 126 10.10 6.09 -21.36
CA LYS A 126 9.43 4.87 -21.86
C LYS A 126 8.21 4.58 -21.01
N ARG A 127 7.03 4.87 -21.57
CA ARG A 127 5.68 4.57 -21.03
C ARG A 127 5.45 3.08 -20.73
N ARG A 128 6.15 2.52 -19.74
CA ARG A 128 5.80 1.30 -19.00
C ARG A 128 5.78 1.76 -17.54
N ILE A 129 4.66 1.92 -16.84
CA ILE A 129 3.28 1.46 -16.95
C ILE A 129 2.40 2.71 -16.86
N SER A 130 1.54 2.98 -17.86
CA SER A 130 0.80 4.26 -17.96
C SER A 130 -0.10 4.59 -16.75
N TRP A 131 -0.40 3.60 -15.91
CA TRP A 131 -1.33 3.73 -14.80
C TRP A 131 -0.69 4.16 -13.49
N VAL A 132 0.54 3.76 -13.16
CA VAL A 132 1.19 4.19 -11.91
C VAL A 132 1.56 5.67 -11.99
N SER A 133 1.99 6.14 -13.17
CA SER A 133 2.19 7.57 -13.46
C SER A 133 0.85 8.35 -13.47
N PHE A 134 -0.25 7.75 -13.95
CA PHE A 134 -1.59 8.34 -13.86
C PHE A 134 -2.12 8.39 -12.41
N LEU A 135 -1.86 7.36 -11.63
CA LEU A 135 -2.17 7.28 -10.20
C LEU A 135 -1.39 8.32 -9.41
N TYR A 136 -0.11 8.47 -9.71
CA TYR A 136 0.74 9.51 -9.14
C TYR A 136 0.18 10.90 -9.47
N LYS A 137 -0.07 11.21 -10.75
CA LYS A 137 -0.64 12.50 -11.18
C LYS A 137 -2.02 12.78 -10.61
N ARG A 138 -2.87 11.75 -10.43
CA ARG A 138 -4.26 11.92 -9.98
C ARG A 138 -4.42 11.92 -8.46
N ILE A 139 -3.49 11.32 -7.71
CA ILE A 139 -3.45 11.37 -6.24
C ILE A 139 -2.67 12.60 -5.75
N PHE A 140 -1.58 12.97 -6.40
CA PHE A 140 -0.63 13.98 -5.89
C PHE A 140 -0.64 15.32 -6.64
N GLY A 141 -1.36 15.43 -7.78
CA GLY A 141 -1.22 16.59 -8.67
C GLY A 141 0.14 16.58 -9.38
N ASN A 142 0.37 17.52 -10.30
CA ASN A 142 1.66 17.67 -11.00
C ASN A 142 2.76 18.09 -10.01
N CYS A 143 3.32 17.12 -9.28
CA CYS A 143 4.59 17.29 -8.60
C CYS A 143 5.70 17.00 -9.61
N TYR A 144 6.26 18.09 -10.17
CA TYR A 144 7.58 18.05 -10.78
C TYR A 144 8.61 17.94 -9.65
N TRP A 145 9.57 17.04 -9.79
CA TRP A 145 10.79 17.03 -8.97
C TRP A 145 11.72 18.15 -9.43
#